data_AF-A0A418SEY5-F1
#
_entry.id   AF-A0A418SEY5-F1
#
_cell.length_a   1.000
_cell.length_b   1.000
_cell.length_c   1.000
_cell.angle_alpha   90.00
_cell.angle_beta   90.00
_cell.angle_gamma   90.00
#
_symmetry.space_group_name_H-M   'P 1'
#
loop_
_entity.id
_entity.type
_entity.pdbx_description
1 polymer ?
#
loop_
_entity_poly.entity_id
_entity_poly.type
_entity_poly.pdbx_seq_one_letter_code
_entity_poly.pdbx_strand_id
1 'polypeptide(L)'
;MTETRTETDSFGPLEVPSDKYWGAQTQRSILNFPIGWEKQPVPIIRALGVIKQACAMANKANGDMEAEVADAIVAAAGEVIEGKFDDNFPLVVWQTGSGTQSNMNANEVISNRAIEMLGGTMGSKSPVHPNDHCNMGQSSNDTFPTAMHVGIAMQARDVLLPGLKKLQAALAAKSEEFKDIIKIGRTHTQDATPLTLGQEFGGYAHQVTKAIQRVESCLPDIYELAQGGTAVGTGLNTKKGWGESVAANMAEITGLPFVTAPNKFEALAAHDAMVMFSGALKTVAASLFKIANDIRLLGSGPRCGLGELILPENEPGSSIMPGKVNPTQAEALTMVCAHVMGNDAAIGFAGSQGHFELNVYNPMMSYNVLQSMQLLGDSASAFTDNMVTGIQANEPRIEKLLHESLMLVTALAPTIGYDNATKVAKTAHKNGTTLKEEAINLGFVDEATFDAVVRPEQMIGPKG
;
A
#
# COMPACT_ATOMS: atom_id res chain seq x y z
N MET A 1 15.57 39.80 -3.18
CA MET A 1 15.75 38.85 -4.30
C MET A 1 16.60 37.72 -3.76
N THR A 2 16.26 36.48 -4.05
CA THR A 2 17.11 35.34 -3.68
C THR A 2 18.42 35.45 -4.46
N GLU A 3 19.56 35.24 -3.79
CA GLU A 3 20.85 35.18 -4.50
C GLU A 3 20.84 34.00 -5.48
N THR A 4 21.41 34.20 -6.67
CA THR A 4 21.51 33.18 -7.72
C THR A 4 22.95 32.93 -8.14
N ARG A 5 23.19 31.75 -8.69
CA ARG A 5 24.39 31.39 -9.44
C ARG A 5 24.02 31.03 -10.87
N THR A 6 24.93 31.34 -11.79
CA THR A 6 24.81 30.91 -13.19
C THR A 6 25.29 29.47 -13.34
N GLU A 7 24.40 28.58 -13.79
CA GLU A 7 24.73 27.23 -14.23
C GLU A 7 24.59 27.13 -15.75
N THR A 8 25.20 26.12 -16.36
CA THR A 8 25.13 25.90 -17.81
C THR A 8 24.73 24.47 -18.16
N ASP A 9 23.91 24.31 -19.19
CA ASP A 9 23.68 23.05 -19.89
C ASP A 9 23.89 23.24 -21.41
N SER A 10 23.54 22.24 -22.22
CA SER A 10 23.67 22.33 -23.69
C SER A 10 22.81 23.41 -24.34
N PHE A 11 21.82 23.98 -23.64
CA PHE A 11 20.96 25.05 -24.10
C PHE A 11 21.41 26.43 -23.61
N GLY A 12 22.55 26.52 -22.91
CA GLY A 12 23.15 27.77 -22.46
C GLY A 12 22.99 28.04 -20.96
N PRO A 13 23.31 29.27 -20.52
CA PRO A 13 23.29 29.65 -19.10
C PRO A 13 21.87 29.77 -18.53
N LEU A 14 21.72 29.50 -17.24
CA LEU A 14 20.48 29.63 -16.48
C LEU A 14 20.79 30.00 -15.03
N GLU A 15 19.99 30.92 -14.47
CA GLU A 15 20.12 31.33 -13.07
C GLU A 15 19.42 30.35 -12.13
N VAL A 16 20.15 29.89 -11.12
CA VAL A 16 19.70 28.92 -10.12
C VAL A 16 19.88 29.51 -8.72
N PRO A 17 18.95 29.33 -7.77
CA PRO A 17 19.15 29.79 -6.39
C PRO A 17 20.47 29.30 -5.78
N SER A 18 21.23 30.21 -5.18
CA SER A 18 22.57 29.91 -4.63
C SER A 18 22.55 28.98 -3.42
N ASP A 19 21.42 28.87 -2.74
CA ASP A 19 21.19 28.01 -1.57
C ASP A 19 20.72 26.59 -1.94
N LYS A 20 20.67 26.26 -3.24
CA LYS A 20 20.15 24.98 -3.73
C LYS A 20 21.18 24.20 -4.54
N TYR A 21 21.31 22.91 -4.28
CA TYR A 21 22.26 22.01 -4.92
C TYR A 21 21.86 21.56 -6.33
N TRP A 22 20.60 21.70 -6.76
CA TRP A 22 20.23 21.34 -8.14
C TRP A 22 20.84 22.29 -9.18
N GLY A 23 20.97 21.88 -10.44
CA GLY A 23 21.65 22.65 -11.49
C GLY A 23 20.73 23.14 -12.60
N ALA A 24 21.33 23.44 -13.76
CA ALA A 24 20.63 24.02 -14.91
C ALA A 24 19.48 23.15 -15.42
N GLN A 25 19.62 21.82 -15.49
CA GLN A 25 18.58 20.96 -16.06
C GLN A 25 17.36 20.87 -15.13
N THR A 26 17.59 20.78 -13.82
CA THR A 26 16.50 20.83 -12.84
C THR A 26 15.77 22.16 -12.91
N GLN A 27 16.51 23.28 -12.92
CA GLN A 27 15.91 24.61 -13.00
C GLN A 27 15.10 24.80 -14.30
N ARG A 28 15.60 24.29 -15.43
CA ARG A 28 14.87 24.31 -16.70
C ARG A 28 13.60 23.46 -16.65
N SER A 29 13.66 22.30 -16.00
CA SER A 29 12.49 21.43 -15.80
C SER A 29 11.41 22.10 -14.95
N ILE A 30 11.78 22.84 -13.89
CA ILE A 30 10.83 23.61 -13.08
C ILE A 30 10.05 24.61 -13.95
N LEU A 31 10.73 25.30 -14.87
CA LEU A 31 10.11 26.28 -15.75
C LEU A 31 9.24 25.64 -16.84
N ASN A 32 9.65 24.49 -17.37
CA ASN A 32 8.99 23.85 -18.51
C ASN A 32 7.79 22.96 -18.13
N PHE A 33 7.72 22.49 -16.89
CA PHE A 33 6.66 21.57 -16.43
C PHE A 33 5.89 22.12 -15.22
N PRO A 34 5.25 23.31 -15.32
CA PRO A 34 4.45 23.88 -14.23
C PRO A 34 3.05 23.24 -14.18
N ILE A 35 3.00 21.91 -14.04
CA ILE A 35 1.78 21.10 -14.12
C ILE A 35 1.50 20.49 -12.75
N GLY A 36 0.26 20.62 -12.28
CA GLY A 36 -0.22 19.98 -11.05
C GLY A 36 0.41 20.50 -9.75
N TRP A 37 0.13 19.83 -8.66
CA TRP A 37 0.72 20.08 -7.34
C TRP A 37 1.61 18.92 -6.88
N GLU A 38 1.58 17.80 -7.59
CA GLU A 38 2.28 16.57 -7.27
C GLU A 38 3.78 16.73 -7.51
N LYS A 39 4.56 16.48 -6.46
CA LYS A 39 6.02 16.36 -6.53
C LYS A 39 6.43 14.90 -6.66
N GLN A 40 7.65 14.67 -7.16
CA GLN A 40 8.22 13.34 -7.17
C GLN A 40 8.19 12.73 -5.76
N PRO A 41 7.72 11.48 -5.59
CA PRO A 41 7.64 10.87 -4.28
C PRO A 41 9.02 10.78 -3.61
N VAL A 42 9.06 11.04 -2.29
CA VAL A 42 10.28 10.85 -1.48
C VAL A 42 10.91 9.47 -1.67
N PRO A 43 10.17 8.35 -1.75
CA PRO A 43 10.77 7.04 -2.03
C PRO A 43 11.56 6.98 -3.34
N ILE A 44 11.17 7.72 -4.39
CA ILE A 44 11.94 7.80 -5.65
C ILE A 44 13.23 8.60 -5.45
N ILE A 45 13.19 9.70 -4.70
CA ILE A 45 14.37 10.51 -4.39
C ILE A 45 15.40 9.66 -3.63
N ARG A 46 14.94 8.92 -2.62
CA ARG A 46 15.78 7.99 -1.84
C ARG A 46 16.36 6.89 -2.70
N ALA A 47 15.54 6.27 -3.55
CA ALA A 47 15.98 5.24 -4.47
C ALA A 47 17.03 5.75 -5.46
N LEU A 48 16.89 6.97 -5.98
CA LEU A 48 17.93 7.60 -6.80
C LEU A 48 19.23 7.76 -6.01
N GLY A 49 19.18 8.18 -4.75
CA GLY A 49 20.35 8.19 -3.85
C GLY A 49 21.02 6.81 -3.75
N VAL A 50 20.26 5.75 -3.48
CA VAL A 50 20.75 4.35 -3.42
C VAL A 50 21.46 3.97 -4.72
N ILE A 51 20.86 4.27 -5.87
CA ILE A 51 21.42 3.93 -7.19
C ILE A 51 22.75 4.65 -7.43
N LYS A 52 22.81 5.96 -7.15
CA LYS A 52 24.04 6.74 -7.35
C LYS A 52 25.17 6.28 -6.44
N GLN A 53 24.86 5.95 -5.18
CA GLN A 53 25.82 5.37 -4.25
C GLN A 53 26.35 4.02 -4.78
N ALA A 54 25.45 3.11 -5.16
CA ALA A 54 25.80 1.78 -5.67
C ALA A 54 26.64 1.82 -6.95
N CYS A 55 26.31 2.74 -7.88
CA CYS A 55 27.05 2.93 -9.13
C CYS A 55 28.45 3.49 -8.87
N ALA A 56 28.60 4.48 -7.98
CA ALA A 56 29.90 5.04 -7.62
C ALA A 56 30.81 3.98 -6.96
N MET A 57 30.26 3.15 -6.08
CA MET A 57 30.98 2.02 -5.48
C MET A 57 31.48 1.02 -6.55
N ALA A 58 30.63 0.67 -7.52
CA ALA A 58 31.00 -0.24 -8.60
C ALA A 58 32.07 0.37 -9.54
N ASN A 59 31.93 1.64 -9.90
CA ASN A 59 32.89 2.34 -10.77
C ASN A 59 34.25 2.53 -10.08
N LYS A 60 34.25 2.80 -8.77
CA LYS A 60 35.48 2.80 -7.94
C LYS A 60 36.16 1.45 -7.94
N ALA A 61 35.42 0.38 -7.66
CA ALA A 61 35.95 -0.99 -7.62
C ALA A 61 36.54 -1.44 -8.97
N ASN A 62 35.97 -0.96 -10.08
CA ASN A 62 36.46 -1.25 -11.43
C ASN A 62 37.62 -0.37 -11.89
N GLY A 63 38.01 0.65 -11.10
CA GLY A 63 39.02 1.63 -11.46
C GLY A 63 38.59 2.60 -12.56
N ASP A 64 37.28 2.74 -12.81
CA ASP A 64 36.73 3.66 -13.81
C ASP A 64 36.55 5.09 -13.27
N MET A 65 36.57 5.24 -11.94
CA MET A 65 36.41 6.51 -11.25
C MET A 65 37.48 6.67 -10.17
N GLU A 66 38.09 7.85 -10.12
CA GLU A 66 39.06 8.22 -9.09
C GLU A 66 38.47 8.06 -7.69
N ALA A 67 39.25 7.48 -6.77
CA ALA A 67 38.75 7.07 -5.46
C ALA A 67 38.17 8.23 -4.65
N GLU A 68 38.82 9.40 -4.67
CA GLU A 68 38.38 10.59 -3.94
C GLU A 68 37.04 11.15 -4.48
N VAL A 69 36.87 11.15 -5.81
CA VAL A 69 35.61 11.54 -6.45
C VAL A 69 34.50 10.55 -6.12
N ALA A 70 34.79 9.25 -6.22
CA ALA A 70 33.82 8.20 -5.89
C ALA A 70 33.38 8.26 -4.42
N ASP A 71 34.31 8.47 -3.49
CA ASP A 71 34.01 8.55 -2.06
C ASP A 71 33.16 9.78 -1.72
N ALA A 72 33.42 10.92 -2.36
CA ALA A 72 32.57 12.10 -2.22
C ALA A 72 31.15 11.89 -2.76
N ILE A 73 31.00 11.19 -3.91
CA ILE A 73 29.69 10.83 -4.47
C ILE A 73 28.95 9.85 -3.54
N VAL A 74 29.64 8.84 -3.02
CA VAL A 74 29.07 7.87 -2.08
C VAL A 74 28.55 8.58 -0.83
N ALA A 75 29.32 9.50 -0.26
CA ALA A 75 28.91 10.28 0.91
C ALA A 75 27.71 11.18 0.61
N ALA A 76 27.75 11.95 -0.49
CA ALA A 76 26.66 12.84 -0.89
C ALA A 76 25.36 12.09 -1.22
N ALA A 77 25.46 10.94 -1.88
CA ALA A 77 24.32 10.06 -2.15
C ALA A 77 23.74 9.48 -0.85
N GLY A 78 24.59 9.12 0.12
CA GLY A 78 24.16 8.74 1.48
C GLY A 78 23.32 9.82 2.16
N GLU A 79 23.72 11.09 2.08
CA GLU A 79 22.95 12.20 2.64
C GLU A 79 21.57 12.40 1.94
N VAL A 80 21.48 12.09 0.64
CA VAL A 80 20.19 12.04 -0.09
C VAL A 80 19.31 10.91 0.44
N ILE A 81 19.87 9.73 0.73
CA ILE A 81 19.14 8.59 1.33
C ILE A 81 18.68 8.91 2.76
N GLU A 82 19.45 9.68 3.51
CA GLU A 82 19.07 10.12 4.86
C GLU A 82 17.99 11.22 4.86
N GLY A 83 17.74 11.86 3.72
CA GLY A 83 16.75 12.92 3.58
C GLY A 83 17.17 14.31 3.98
N LYS A 84 18.49 14.56 4.03
CA LYS A 84 19.03 15.88 4.35
C LYS A 84 18.71 16.94 3.30
N PHE A 85 18.34 16.54 2.08
CA PHE A 85 18.19 17.44 0.92
C PHE A 85 16.83 17.35 0.21
N ASP A 86 15.75 16.98 0.90
CA ASP A 86 14.42 16.83 0.25
C ASP A 86 13.93 18.11 -0.44
N ASP A 87 14.29 19.26 0.13
CA ASP A 87 14.01 20.58 -0.41
C ASP A 87 14.83 20.94 -1.67
N ASN A 88 15.69 20.03 -2.14
CA ASN A 88 16.49 20.13 -3.36
C ASN A 88 15.97 19.26 -4.52
N PHE A 89 14.81 18.63 -4.35
CA PHE A 89 14.14 17.83 -5.39
C PHE A 89 12.77 18.42 -5.76
N PRO A 90 12.73 19.60 -6.42
CA PRO A 90 11.50 20.36 -6.62
C PRO A 90 10.59 19.85 -7.75
N LEU A 91 11.02 18.80 -8.46
CA LEU A 91 10.40 18.38 -9.70
C LEU A 91 9.04 17.71 -9.49
N VAL A 92 8.16 17.92 -10.45
CA VAL A 92 6.79 17.39 -10.44
C VAL A 92 6.74 15.95 -10.98
N VAL A 93 5.65 15.25 -10.71
CA VAL A 93 5.38 13.94 -11.35
C VAL A 93 5.23 14.10 -12.87
N TRP A 94 4.57 15.17 -13.29
CA TRP A 94 4.17 15.46 -14.67
C TRP A 94 5.32 16.05 -15.50
N GLN A 95 6.36 15.24 -15.68
CA GLN A 95 7.61 15.62 -16.31
C GLN A 95 7.87 14.75 -17.55
N THR A 96 9.10 14.71 -18.07
CA THR A 96 9.46 13.72 -19.10
C THR A 96 9.12 12.30 -18.67
N GLY A 97 8.47 11.55 -19.56
CA GLY A 97 7.91 10.23 -19.27
C GLY A 97 8.91 9.15 -18.90
N SER A 98 10.19 9.32 -19.27
CA SER A 98 11.29 8.43 -18.88
C SER A 98 11.79 8.67 -17.46
N GLY A 99 11.42 9.81 -16.84
CA GLY A 99 11.99 10.22 -15.55
C GLY A 99 13.37 10.88 -15.64
N THR A 100 13.87 11.19 -16.85
CA THR A 100 15.19 11.80 -17.08
C THR A 100 15.45 13.04 -16.23
N GLN A 101 14.46 13.91 -16.04
CA GLN A 101 14.66 15.14 -15.28
C GLN A 101 14.92 14.86 -13.80
N SER A 102 14.26 13.87 -13.19
CA SER A 102 14.56 13.44 -11.82
C SER A 102 15.91 12.74 -11.70
N ASN A 103 16.29 11.93 -12.70
CA ASN A 103 17.64 11.36 -12.75
C ASN A 103 18.70 12.47 -12.77
N MET A 104 18.53 13.47 -13.63
CA MET A 104 19.43 14.62 -13.70
C MET A 104 19.39 15.49 -12.45
N ASN A 105 18.23 15.63 -11.79
CA ASN A 105 18.14 16.33 -10.52
C ASN A 105 18.97 15.64 -9.43
N ALA A 106 18.92 14.31 -9.32
CA ALA A 106 19.78 13.57 -8.42
C ALA A 106 21.27 13.73 -8.80
N ASN A 107 21.60 13.62 -10.08
CA ASN A 107 22.97 13.83 -10.56
C ASN A 107 23.52 15.21 -10.18
N GLU A 108 22.74 16.28 -10.41
CA GLU A 108 23.13 17.66 -10.12
C GLU A 108 23.28 17.90 -8.61
N VAL A 109 22.31 17.47 -7.80
CA VAL A 109 22.36 17.62 -6.34
C VAL A 109 23.58 16.91 -5.76
N ILE A 110 23.79 15.64 -6.13
CA ILE A 110 24.92 14.84 -5.63
C ILE A 110 26.24 15.40 -6.15
N SER A 111 26.31 15.83 -7.40
CA SER A 111 27.50 16.44 -7.98
C SER A 111 27.90 17.70 -7.22
N ASN A 112 26.95 18.62 -7.01
CA ASN A 112 27.22 19.89 -6.35
C ASN A 112 27.56 19.70 -4.87
N ARG A 113 26.92 18.75 -4.19
CA ARG A 113 27.27 18.41 -2.82
C ARG A 113 28.66 17.78 -2.72
N ALA A 114 29.02 16.88 -3.64
CA ALA A 114 30.35 16.28 -3.68
C ALA A 114 31.44 17.32 -4.02
N ILE A 115 31.17 18.28 -4.91
CA ILE A 115 32.06 19.41 -5.18
C ILE A 115 32.33 20.21 -3.91
N GLU A 116 31.27 20.53 -3.15
CA GLU A 116 31.41 21.27 -1.89
C GLU A 116 32.24 20.50 -0.87
N MET A 117 32.02 19.18 -0.72
CA MET A 117 32.83 18.32 0.16
C MET A 117 34.32 18.31 -0.21
N LEU A 118 34.63 18.49 -1.50
CA LEU A 118 36.00 18.56 -2.03
C LEU A 118 36.55 20.00 -2.11
N GLY A 119 35.85 20.98 -1.53
CA GLY A 119 36.27 22.38 -1.49
C GLY A 119 36.20 23.12 -2.83
N GLY A 120 35.48 22.57 -3.81
CA GLY A 120 35.26 23.21 -5.11
C GLY A 120 34.14 24.24 -5.11
N THR A 121 33.82 24.77 -6.28
CA THR A 121 32.75 25.78 -6.46
C THR A 121 31.50 25.14 -7.07
N MET A 122 30.36 25.24 -6.38
CA MET A 122 29.07 24.74 -6.85
C MET A 122 28.73 25.27 -8.25
N GLY A 123 28.24 24.40 -9.14
CA GLY A 123 27.91 24.69 -10.53
C GLY A 123 29.07 24.72 -11.51
N SER A 124 30.31 24.63 -11.02
CA SER A 124 31.50 24.49 -11.89
C SER A 124 31.58 23.14 -12.59
N LYS A 125 30.87 22.12 -12.08
CA LYS A 125 30.92 20.71 -12.52
C LYS A 125 32.33 20.09 -12.41
N SER A 126 33.15 20.64 -11.50
CA SER A 126 34.50 20.20 -11.21
C SER A 126 34.75 20.26 -9.70
N PRO A 127 35.39 19.24 -9.09
CA PRO A 127 35.96 18.04 -9.72
C PRO A 127 34.92 16.97 -10.09
N VAL A 128 33.68 17.10 -9.63
CA VAL A 128 32.60 16.12 -9.90
C VAL A 128 31.65 16.67 -10.96
N HIS A 129 31.38 15.87 -11.99
CA HIS A 129 30.54 16.24 -13.12
C HIS A 129 29.25 15.41 -13.08
N PRO A 130 28.06 16.01 -13.25
CA PRO A 130 26.80 15.29 -13.06
C PRO A 130 26.59 14.15 -14.08
N ASN A 131 27.14 14.25 -15.29
CA ASN A 131 27.03 13.18 -16.28
C ASN A 131 28.21 12.20 -16.18
N ASP A 132 29.40 12.70 -16.47
CA ASP A 132 30.65 11.93 -16.55
C ASP A 132 31.03 11.20 -15.27
N HIS A 133 30.62 11.71 -14.10
CA HIS A 133 30.87 11.06 -12.80
C HIS A 133 29.59 10.49 -12.18
N CYS A 134 28.62 11.32 -11.80
CA CYS A 134 27.42 10.84 -11.10
C CYS A 134 26.56 9.89 -11.95
N ASN A 135 26.56 10.07 -13.28
CA ASN A 135 25.79 9.23 -14.22
C ASN A 135 26.69 8.25 -15.02
N MET A 136 27.93 8.01 -14.57
CA MET A 136 28.86 7.11 -15.26
C MET A 136 28.28 5.69 -15.32
N GLY A 137 28.22 5.11 -16.53
CA GLY A 137 27.67 3.77 -16.79
C GLY A 137 26.14 3.69 -16.76
N GLN A 138 25.44 4.82 -16.63
CA GLN A 138 24.00 4.88 -16.42
C GLN A 138 23.28 5.58 -17.57
N SER A 139 22.00 5.29 -17.74
CA SER A 139 21.05 6.02 -18.57
C SER A 139 19.83 6.37 -17.72
N SER A 140 19.12 7.46 -18.02
CA SER A 140 17.83 7.69 -17.37
C SER A 140 16.85 6.53 -17.59
N ASN A 141 16.96 5.87 -18.75
CA ASN A 141 16.06 4.79 -19.15
C ASN A 141 16.24 3.55 -18.26
N ASP A 142 17.45 3.24 -17.78
CA ASP A 142 17.66 2.13 -16.84
C ASP A 142 17.72 2.57 -15.36
N THR A 143 18.00 3.85 -15.10
CA THR A 143 18.06 4.40 -13.75
C THR A 143 16.67 4.63 -13.16
N PHE A 144 15.74 5.21 -13.91
CA PHE A 144 14.43 5.55 -13.34
C PHE A 144 13.55 4.31 -13.09
N PRO A 145 13.45 3.31 -13.99
CA PRO A 145 12.79 2.04 -13.67
C PRO A 145 13.42 1.32 -12.46
N THR A 146 14.75 1.37 -12.33
CA THR A 146 15.43 0.87 -11.13
C THR A 146 14.98 1.63 -9.88
N ALA A 147 14.85 2.96 -9.95
CA ALA A 147 14.37 3.77 -8.84
C ALA A 147 12.92 3.45 -8.45
N MET A 148 12.07 3.14 -9.44
CA MET A 148 10.69 2.69 -9.22
C MET A 148 10.67 1.41 -8.39
N HIS A 149 11.43 0.40 -8.81
CA HIS A 149 11.52 -0.90 -8.14
C HIS A 149 12.12 -0.80 -6.74
N VAL A 150 13.24 -0.08 -6.60
CA VAL A 150 13.88 0.15 -5.29
C VAL A 150 12.94 0.90 -4.34
N GLY A 151 12.29 1.97 -4.82
CA GLY A 151 11.33 2.74 -4.03
C GLY A 151 10.13 1.93 -3.57
N ILE A 152 9.56 1.10 -4.46
CA ILE A 152 8.44 0.19 -4.13
C ILE A 152 8.87 -0.84 -3.09
N ALA A 153 10.03 -1.48 -3.27
CA ALA A 153 10.51 -2.49 -2.34
C ALA A 153 10.77 -1.92 -0.93
N MET A 154 11.37 -0.73 -0.84
CA MET A 154 11.54 -0.01 0.42
C MET A 154 10.19 0.36 1.05
N GLN A 155 9.26 0.92 0.26
CA GLN A 155 7.91 1.29 0.74
C GLN A 155 7.11 0.06 1.22
N ALA A 156 7.30 -1.10 0.58
CA ALA A 156 6.69 -2.35 0.99
C ALA A 156 7.20 -2.78 2.37
N ARG A 157 8.51 -2.76 2.57
CA ARG A 157 9.18 -3.11 3.83
C ARG A 157 8.80 -2.15 4.97
N ASP A 158 8.80 -0.85 4.70
CA ASP A 158 8.80 0.17 5.75
C ASP A 158 7.40 0.67 6.13
N VAL A 159 6.42 0.58 5.22
CA VAL A 159 5.10 1.18 5.43
C VAL A 159 3.97 0.18 5.20
N LEU A 160 3.87 -0.39 3.99
CA LEU A 160 2.71 -1.19 3.62
C LEU A 160 2.61 -2.49 4.43
N LEU A 161 3.65 -3.33 4.42
CA LEU A 161 3.62 -4.62 5.11
C LEU A 161 3.53 -4.46 6.63
N PRO A 162 4.25 -3.52 7.28
CA PRO A 162 4.07 -3.26 8.71
C PRO A 162 2.63 -2.85 9.06
N GLY A 163 2.01 -1.93 8.30
CA GLY A 163 0.63 -1.50 8.52
C GLY A 163 -0.37 -2.65 8.40
N LEU A 164 -0.23 -3.48 7.36
CA LEU A 164 -1.09 -4.66 7.17
C LEU A 164 -0.86 -5.73 8.25
N LYS A 165 0.39 -5.98 8.66
CA LYS A 165 0.73 -6.95 9.72
C LYS A 165 0.15 -6.50 11.07
N LYS A 166 0.20 -5.20 11.36
CA LYS A 166 -0.40 -4.60 12.55
C LYS A 166 -1.92 -4.81 12.58
N LEU A 167 -2.61 -4.53 11.46
CA LEU A 167 -4.06 -4.77 11.34
C LEU A 167 -4.42 -6.25 11.47
N GLN A 168 -3.65 -7.14 10.82
CA GLN A 168 -3.86 -8.57 10.90
C GLN A 168 -3.78 -9.07 12.34
N ALA A 169 -2.76 -8.63 13.09
CA ALA A 169 -2.57 -9.03 14.48
C ALA A 169 -3.72 -8.55 15.38
N ALA A 170 -4.18 -7.31 15.21
CA ALA A 170 -5.30 -6.77 15.99
C ALA A 170 -6.63 -7.48 15.69
N LEU A 171 -6.90 -7.79 14.42
CA LEU A 171 -8.09 -8.57 14.04
C LEU A 171 -8.03 -10.01 14.58
N ALA A 172 -6.84 -10.63 14.58
CA ALA A 172 -6.64 -11.95 15.16
C ALA A 172 -6.83 -11.93 16.69
N ALA A 173 -6.37 -10.89 17.38
CA ALA A 173 -6.61 -10.71 18.81
C ALA A 173 -8.10 -10.55 19.12
N LYS A 174 -8.83 -9.75 18.33
CA LYS A 174 -10.29 -9.62 18.46
C LYS A 174 -11.03 -10.92 18.13
N SER A 175 -10.53 -11.71 17.19
CA SER A 175 -11.08 -13.04 16.90
C SER A 175 -11.03 -13.96 18.12
N GLU A 176 -9.92 -13.94 18.87
CA GLU A 176 -9.77 -14.73 20.11
C GLU A 176 -10.60 -14.14 21.26
N GLU A 177 -10.60 -12.81 21.43
CA GLU A 177 -11.41 -12.11 22.43
C GLU A 177 -12.90 -12.44 22.28
N PHE A 178 -13.39 -12.54 21.04
CA PHE A 178 -14.80 -12.73 20.74
C PHE A 178 -15.18 -14.19 20.43
N LYS A 179 -14.28 -15.15 20.68
CA LYS A 179 -14.45 -16.55 20.24
C LYS A 179 -15.72 -17.23 20.77
N ASP A 180 -16.16 -16.86 21.98
CA ASP A 180 -17.29 -17.48 22.67
C ASP A 180 -18.60 -16.69 22.52
N ILE A 181 -18.57 -15.51 21.87
CA ILE A 181 -19.74 -14.64 21.70
C ILE A 181 -20.55 -15.12 20.49
N ILE A 182 -21.67 -15.79 20.72
CA ILE A 182 -22.55 -16.27 19.65
C ILE A 182 -23.46 -15.14 19.18
N LYS A 183 -23.50 -14.90 17.87
CA LYS A 183 -24.32 -13.89 17.22
C LYS A 183 -25.14 -14.50 16.09
N ILE A 184 -26.12 -13.74 15.60
CA ILE A 184 -26.84 -14.11 14.37
C ILE A 184 -25.99 -13.81 13.14
N GLY A 185 -25.89 -14.76 12.22
CA GLY A 185 -25.32 -14.53 10.90
C GLY A 185 -26.24 -13.69 10.03
N ARG A 186 -25.67 -13.05 9.00
CA ARG A 186 -26.46 -12.38 7.97
C ARG A 186 -25.97 -12.73 6.58
N THR A 187 -26.87 -13.22 5.75
CA THR A 187 -26.64 -13.46 4.31
C THR A 187 -27.70 -12.70 3.53
N HIS A 188 -27.31 -12.00 2.46
CA HIS A 188 -28.22 -11.10 1.73
C HIS A 188 -28.86 -10.04 2.65
N THR A 189 -28.13 -9.63 3.69
CA THR A 189 -28.60 -8.72 4.76
C THR A 189 -29.86 -9.18 5.50
N GLN A 190 -30.23 -10.46 5.39
CA GLN A 190 -31.31 -11.08 6.16
C GLN A 190 -30.71 -11.91 7.29
N ASP A 191 -31.47 -12.13 8.35
CA ASP A 191 -31.12 -13.06 9.41
C ASP A 191 -30.78 -14.45 8.83
N ALA A 192 -29.75 -15.09 9.36
CA ALA A 192 -29.28 -16.41 8.97
C ALA A 192 -29.01 -17.28 10.22
N THR A 193 -28.29 -18.39 10.07
CA THR A 193 -27.92 -19.24 11.22
C THR A 193 -26.85 -18.57 12.11
N PRO A 194 -26.69 -19.01 13.37
CA PRO A 194 -25.69 -18.48 14.26
C PRO A 194 -24.24 -18.76 13.81
N LEU A 195 -23.33 -17.89 14.24
CA LEU A 195 -21.87 -18.07 14.24
C LEU A 195 -21.30 -17.32 15.45
N THR A 196 -20.05 -17.56 15.83
CA THR A 196 -19.41 -16.70 16.84
C THR A 196 -18.86 -15.42 16.21
N LEU A 197 -18.85 -14.33 16.97
CA LEU A 197 -18.22 -13.07 16.56
C LEU A 197 -16.71 -13.29 16.33
N GLY A 198 -16.10 -14.23 17.06
CA GLY A 198 -14.74 -14.67 16.80
C GLY A 198 -14.55 -15.36 15.45
N GLN A 199 -15.49 -16.20 14.99
CA GLN A 199 -15.47 -16.78 13.63
C GLN A 199 -15.55 -15.68 12.56
N GLU A 200 -16.40 -14.67 12.77
CA GLU A 200 -16.53 -13.52 11.86
C GLU A 200 -15.22 -12.73 11.76
N PHE A 201 -14.61 -12.37 12.91
CA PHE A 201 -13.32 -11.67 12.96
C PHE A 201 -12.15 -12.52 12.46
N GLY A 202 -12.19 -13.84 12.64
CA GLY A 202 -11.22 -14.77 12.08
C GLY A 202 -11.23 -14.73 10.54
N GLY A 203 -12.40 -14.53 9.94
CA GLY A 203 -12.55 -14.26 8.51
C GLY A 203 -11.79 -13.00 8.08
N TYR A 204 -11.95 -11.89 8.80
CA TYR A 204 -11.23 -10.64 8.53
C TYR A 204 -9.71 -10.81 8.65
N ALA A 205 -9.24 -11.41 9.75
CA ALA A 205 -7.83 -11.68 9.99
C ALA A 205 -7.22 -12.56 8.87
N HIS A 206 -7.97 -13.56 8.39
CA HIS A 206 -7.52 -14.39 7.27
C HIS A 206 -7.49 -13.61 5.94
N GLN A 207 -8.47 -12.74 5.67
CA GLN A 207 -8.44 -11.88 4.48
C GLN A 207 -7.19 -10.99 4.45
N VAL A 208 -6.80 -10.39 5.59
CA VAL A 208 -5.58 -9.58 5.68
C VAL A 208 -4.31 -10.44 5.58
N THR A 209 -4.32 -11.65 6.15
CA THR A 209 -3.22 -12.63 5.96
C THR A 209 -3.00 -12.93 4.47
N LYS A 210 -4.09 -13.18 3.72
CA LYS A 210 -4.02 -13.38 2.27
C LYS A 210 -3.63 -12.12 1.51
N ALA A 211 -3.99 -10.93 1.99
CA ALA A 211 -3.56 -9.67 1.40
C ALA A 211 -2.03 -9.51 1.49
N ILE A 212 -1.44 -9.77 2.66
CA ILE A 212 0.01 -9.76 2.88
C ILE A 212 0.71 -10.74 1.93
N GLN A 213 0.23 -11.98 1.85
CA GLN A 213 0.79 -13.01 0.97
C GLN A 213 0.78 -12.60 -0.51
N ARG A 214 -0.26 -11.92 -0.98
CA ARG A 214 -0.34 -11.44 -2.38
C ARG A 214 0.70 -10.38 -2.67
N VAL A 215 0.87 -9.41 -1.76
CA VAL A 215 1.92 -8.38 -1.89
C VAL A 215 3.30 -9.03 -1.88
N GLU A 216 3.57 -9.90 -0.91
CA GLU A 216 4.86 -10.59 -0.79
C GLU A 216 5.16 -11.47 -2.01
N SER A 217 4.14 -12.08 -2.64
CA SER A 217 4.32 -12.89 -3.85
C SER A 217 4.74 -12.12 -5.09
N CYS A 218 4.50 -10.80 -5.14
CA CYS A 218 4.91 -9.94 -6.25
C CYS A 218 6.31 -9.34 -6.04
N LEU A 219 6.87 -9.40 -4.82
CA LEU A 219 8.17 -8.77 -4.53
C LEU A 219 9.36 -9.38 -5.30
N PRO A 220 9.42 -10.69 -5.60
CA PRO A 220 10.51 -11.24 -6.42
C PRO A 220 10.72 -10.49 -7.74
N ASP A 221 9.64 -10.19 -8.48
CA ASP A 221 9.71 -9.47 -9.76
C ASP A 221 10.11 -7.99 -9.57
N ILE A 222 9.74 -7.39 -8.42
CA ILE A 222 10.18 -6.03 -8.05
C ILE A 222 11.67 -5.99 -7.70
N TYR A 223 12.26 -7.09 -7.22
CA TYR A 223 13.69 -7.14 -6.90
C TYR A 223 14.58 -7.20 -8.14
N GLU A 224 14.02 -7.46 -9.32
CA GLU A 224 14.75 -7.44 -10.59
C GLU A 224 14.94 -6.00 -11.08
N LEU A 225 16.20 -5.59 -11.28
CA LEU A 225 16.57 -4.20 -11.60
C LEU A 225 17.00 -4.02 -13.05
N ALA A 226 16.51 -2.94 -13.66
CA ALA A 226 16.85 -2.53 -15.02
C ALA A 226 18.30 -2.04 -15.17
N GLN A 227 18.94 -1.61 -14.08
CA GLN A 227 20.28 -1.02 -14.09
C GLN A 227 21.30 -1.90 -14.83
N GLY A 228 22.04 -1.29 -15.77
CA GLY A 228 22.96 -1.97 -16.68
C GLY A 228 22.36 -2.22 -18.06
N GLY A 229 21.07 -1.93 -18.29
CA GLY A 229 20.46 -1.93 -19.62
C GLY A 229 20.82 -0.71 -20.48
N THR A 230 21.26 0.37 -19.84
CA THR A 230 21.55 1.69 -20.41
C THR A 230 20.44 2.25 -21.29
N ALA A 231 20.71 2.59 -22.55
CA ALA A 231 19.78 3.36 -23.38
C ALA A 231 18.56 2.54 -23.83
N VAL A 232 18.80 1.29 -24.26
CA VAL A 232 17.81 0.46 -24.96
C VAL A 232 17.86 -1.02 -24.56
N GLY A 233 18.63 -1.37 -23.51
CA GLY A 233 18.71 -2.73 -22.96
C GLY A 233 19.98 -3.50 -23.33
N THR A 234 20.83 -2.95 -24.20
CA THR A 234 22.05 -3.63 -24.67
C THR A 234 23.23 -3.53 -23.70
N GLY A 235 23.20 -2.63 -22.74
CA GLY A 235 24.33 -2.34 -21.85
C GLY A 235 25.49 -1.60 -22.53
N LEU A 236 25.24 -0.93 -23.67
CA LEU A 236 26.22 -0.07 -24.33
C LEU A 236 26.84 0.92 -23.33
N ASN A 237 28.15 1.11 -23.39
CA ASN A 237 28.95 1.95 -22.48
C ASN A 237 29.03 1.44 -21.03
N THR A 238 28.84 0.13 -20.81
CA THR A 238 29.14 -0.55 -19.53
C THR A 238 30.10 -1.73 -19.73
N LYS A 239 30.56 -2.32 -18.63
CA LYS A 239 31.37 -3.56 -18.62
C LYS A 239 30.49 -4.75 -18.28
N LYS A 240 30.83 -5.94 -18.80
CA LYS A 240 30.20 -7.20 -18.39
C LYS A 240 30.34 -7.40 -16.88
N GLY A 241 29.25 -7.75 -16.19
CA GLY A 241 29.23 -7.90 -14.74
C GLY A 241 28.92 -6.61 -13.97
N TRP A 242 28.86 -5.45 -14.65
CA TRP A 242 28.63 -4.17 -13.97
C TRP A 242 27.22 -4.08 -13.36
N GLY A 243 26.19 -4.48 -14.10
CA GLY A 243 24.80 -4.47 -13.60
C GLY A 243 24.60 -5.41 -12.41
N GLU A 244 25.25 -6.56 -12.40
CA GLU A 244 25.26 -7.52 -11.30
C GLU A 244 25.91 -6.92 -10.04
N SER A 245 27.11 -6.32 -10.19
CA SER A 245 27.82 -5.66 -9.09
C SER A 245 27.01 -4.49 -8.51
N VAL A 246 26.38 -3.70 -9.37
CA VAL A 246 25.56 -2.57 -8.94
C VAL A 246 24.30 -3.05 -8.19
N ALA A 247 23.62 -4.10 -8.67
CA ALA A 247 22.48 -4.68 -7.96
C ALA A 247 22.89 -5.25 -6.59
N ALA A 248 24.07 -5.90 -6.49
CA ALA A 248 24.61 -6.38 -5.23
C ALA A 248 24.90 -5.25 -4.24
N ASN A 249 25.47 -4.13 -4.70
CA ASN A 249 25.67 -2.94 -3.86
C ASN A 249 24.33 -2.36 -3.38
N MET A 250 23.32 -2.27 -4.24
CA MET A 250 21.98 -1.82 -3.82
C MET A 250 21.36 -2.77 -2.80
N ALA A 251 21.56 -4.08 -2.95
CA ALA A 251 21.12 -5.07 -1.98
C ALA A 251 21.78 -4.89 -0.61
N GLU A 252 23.09 -4.59 -0.58
CA GLU A 252 23.82 -4.29 0.65
C GLU A 252 23.34 -3.01 1.32
N ILE A 253 23.23 -1.90 0.55
CA ILE A 253 22.80 -0.59 1.06
C ILE A 253 21.40 -0.67 1.68
N THR A 254 20.50 -1.41 1.04
CA THR A 254 19.09 -1.46 1.45
C THR A 254 18.77 -2.63 2.36
N GLY A 255 19.58 -3.69 2.40
CA GLY A 255 19.23 -4.95 3.06
C GLY A 255 18.08 -5.71 2.38
N LEU A 256 17.84 -5.46 1.08
CA LEU A 256 16.81 -6.13 0.27
C LEU A 256 17.47 -6.97 -0.83
N PRO A 257 16.87 -8.09 -1.26
CA PRO A 257 17.53 -9.07 -2.14
C PRO A 257 17.48 -8.67 -3.63
N PHE A 258 17.93 -7.47 -3.97
CA PHE A 258 17.95 -6.99 -5.35
C PHE A 258 18.90 -7.80 -6.24
N VAL A 259 18.47 -8.02 -7.47
CA VAL A 259 19.23 -8.73 -8.51
C VAL A 259 19.13 -7.97 -9.83
N THR A 260 20.07 -8.21 -10.75
CA THR A 260 19.96 -7.65 -12.09
C THR A 260 18.83 -8.37 -12.85
N ALA A 261 17.96 -7.63 -13.54
CA ALA A 261 16.90 -8.25 -14.34
C ALA A 261 17.47 -9.18 -15.43
N PRO A 262 16.91 -10.39 -15.62
CA PRO A 262 17.40 -11.36 -16.59
C PRO A 262 17.20 -10.88 -18.03
N ASN A 263 16.21 -10.01 -18.27
CA ASN A 263 15.97 -9.39 -19.57
C ASN A 263 15.85 -7.86 -19.45
N LYS A 264 16.86 -7.15 -19.97
CA LYS A 264 16.91 -5.69 -19.92
C LYS A 264 15.98 -5.00 -20.91
N PHE A 265 15.53 -5.69 -21.96
CA PHE A 265 14.60 -5.11 -22.92
C PHE A 265 13.20 -5.03 -22.32
N GLU A 266 12.77 -6.09 -21.63
CA GLU A 266 11.50 -6.10 -20.89
C GLU A 266 11.49 -5.05 -19.78
N ALA A 267 12.55 -5.01 -18.95
CA ALA A 267 12.65 -4.10 -17.81
C ALA A 267 12.65 -2.58 -18.18
N LEU A 268 12.86 -2.25 -19.46
CA LEU A 268 12.80 -0.88 -20.00
C LEU A 268 11.51 -0.62 -20.79
N ALA A 269 11.12 -1.56 -21.64
CA ALA A 269 10.00 -1.41 -22.56
C ALA A 269 8.63 -1.60 -21.88
N ALA A 270 8.59 -2.34 -20.79
CA ALA A 270 7.37 -2.71 -20.06
C ALA A 270 7.56 -2.57 -18.54
N HIS A 271 6.43 -2.56 -17.83
CA HIS A 271 6.39 -2.48 -16.36
C HIS A 271 5.37 -3.48 -15.80
N ASP A 272 5.41 -4.72 -16.31
CA ASP A 272 4.45 -5.77 -15.98
C ASP A 272 4.49 -6.15 -14.50
N ALA A 273 5.69 -6.19 -13.91
CA ALA A 273 5.87 -6.39 -12.47
C ALA A 273 5.08 -5.36 -11.64
N MET A 274 5.09 -4.08 -12.06
CA MET A 274 4.33 -3.03 -11.39
C MET A 274 2.83 -3.10 -11.64
N VAL A 275 2.40 -3.50 -12.84
CA VAL A 275 0.98 -3.73 -13.15
C VAL A 275 0.43 -4.87 -12.28
N MET A 276 1.18 -5.97 -12.16
CA MET A 276 0.81 -7.09 -11.28
C MET A 276 0.76 -6.64 -9.82
N PHE A 277 1.78 -5.92 -9.36
CA PHE A 277 1.85 -5.40 -7.99
C PHE A 277 0.66 -4.48 -7.67
N SER A 278 0.27 -3.59 -8.59
CA SER A 278 -0.93 -2.77 -8.48
C SER A 278 -2.21 -3.61 -8.35
N GLY A 279 -2.34 -4.68 -9.13
CA GLY A 279 -3.47 -5.61 -9.02
C GLY A 279 -3.55 -6.29 -7.65
N ALA A 280 -2.40 -6.59 -7.03
CA ALA A 280 -2.34 -7.07 -5.65
C ALA A 280 -2.82 -5.99 -4.67
N LEU A 281 -2.38 -4.73 -4.81
CA LEU A 281 -2.84 -3.60 -3.98
C LEU A 281 -4.35 -3.36 -4.11
N LYS A 282 -4.92 -3.42 -5.31
CA LYS A 282 -6.38 -3.37 -5.51
C LYS A 282 -7.08 -4.49 -4.75
N THR A 283 -6.53 -5.70 -4.77
CA THR A 283 -7.11 -6.85 -4.05
C THR A 283 -7.05 -6.65 -2.53
N VAL A 284 -5.97 -6.05 -2.03
CA VAL A 284 -5.88 -5.62 -0.63
C VAL A 284 -6.99 -4.60 -0.32
N ALA A 285 -7.11 -3.54 -1.14
CA ALA A 285 -8.13 -2.51 -0.98
C ALA A 285 -9.56 -3.09 -0.96
N ALA A 286 -9.88 -4.02 -1.86
CA ALA A 286 -11.19 -4.69 -1.88
C ALA A 286 -11.47 -5.46 -0.57
N SER A 287 -10.45 -6.12 -0.02
CA SER A 287 -10.57 -6.86 1.24
C SER A 287 -10.79 -5.91 2.43
N LEU A 288 -9.97 -4.85 2.53
CA LEU A 288 -10.08 -3.85 3.60
C LEU A 288 -11.40 -3.07 3.52
N PHE A 289 -11.88 -2.76 2.32
CA PHE A 289 -13.16 -2.10 2.12
C PHE A 289 -14.31 -2.92 2.71
N LYS A 290 -14.32 -4.24 2.49
CA LYS A 290 -15.33 -5.14 3.06
C LYS A 290 -15.27 -5.15 4.59
N ILE A 291 -14.07 -5.31 5.16
CA ILE A 291 -13.86 -5.35 6.61
C ILE A 291 -14.35 -4.05 7.28
N ALA A 292 -13.97 -2.89 6.73
CA ALA A 292 -14.39 -1.59 7.24
C ALA A 292 -15.92 -1.41 7.15
N ASN A 293 -16.54 -1.89 6.06
CA ASN A 293 -18.00 -1.85 5.89
C ASN A 293 -18.75 -2.69 6.91
N ASP A 294 -18.30 -3.91 7.15
CA ASP A 294 -18.94 -4.78 8.12
C ASP A 294 -18.83 -4.17 9.52
N ILE A 295 -17.65 -3.71 9.93
CA ILE A 295 -17.45 -3.10 11.25
C ILE A 295 -18.37 -1.87 11.45
N ARG A 296 -18.49 -0.98 10.46
CA ARG A 296 -19.39 0.19 10.59
C ARG A 296 -20.87 -0.19 10.57
N LEU A 297 -21.26 -1.22 9.83
CA LEU A 297 -22.65 -1.71 9.82
C LEU A 297 -23.00 -2.35 11.16
N LEU A 298 -22.13 -3.20 11.69
CA LEU A 298 -22.30 -3.83 13.00
C LEU A 298 -22.32 -2.79 14.13
N GLY A 299 -21.55 -1.70 14.00
CA GLY A 299 -21.55 -0.56 14.91
C GLY A 299 -22.65 0.49 14.67
N SER A 300 -23.55 0.28 13.71
CA SER A 300 -24.63 1.25 13.42
C SER A 300 -25.63 1.35 14.58
N GLY A 301 -25.97 2.57 15.01
CA GLY A 301 -26.80 2.77 16.19
C GLY A 301 -26.81 4.22 16.71
N PRO A 302 -27.03 4.45 18.01
CA PRO A 302 -27.09 3.45 19.08
C PRO A 302 -28.46 2.78 19.26
N ARG A 303 -29.53 3.29 18.64
CA ARG A 303 -30.90 2.78 18.86
C ARG A 303 -31.62 2.29 17.60
N CYS A 304 -31.20 2.74 16.42
CA CYS A 304 -31.92 2.52 15.16
C CYS A 304 -31.11 1.74 14.12
N GLY A 305 -30.09 0.98 14.56
CA GLY A 305 -29.23 0.16 13.70
C GLY A 305 -29.06 -1.26 14.24
N LEU A 306 -27.99 -1.94 13.79
CA LEU A 306 -27.66 -3.28 14.28
C LEU A 306 -27.18 -3.20 15.74
N GLY A 307 -26.17 -2.37 16.01
CA GLY A 307 -25.65 -2.09 17.34
C GLY A 307 -24.99 -3.29 18.03
N GLU A 308 -24.49 -4.26 17.26
CA GLU A 308 -23.79 -5.44 17.76
C GLU A 308 -22.37 -5.11 18.23
N LEU A 309 -21.73 -4.09 17.64
CA LEU A 309 -20.44 -3.58 18.07
C LEU A 309 -20.59 -2.19 18.70
N ILE A 310 -19.76 -1.93 19.70
CA ILE A 310 -19.50 -0.60 20.25
C ILE A 310 -18.16 -0.15 19.70
N LEU A 311 -18.16 0.93 18.93
CA LEU A 311 -16.97 1.50 18.30
C LEU A 311 -16.38 2.59 19.21
N PRO A 312 -15.04 2.75 19.26
CA PRO A 312 -14.42 3.80 20.06
C PRO A 312 -14.80 5.21 19.58
N GLU A 313 -14.90 6.14 20.51
CA GLU A 313 -15.26 7.55 20.27
C GLU A 313 -13.99 8.41 20.23
N ASN A 314 -13.51 8.77 19.03
CA ASN A 314 -12.27 9.54 18.87
C ASN A 314 -12.51 11.05 18.77
N GLU A 315 -13.67 11.46 18.24
CA GLU A 315 -14.04 12.85 18.06
C GLU A 315 -15.57 13.07 18.12
N PRO A 316 -16.04 14.31 18.36
CA PRO A 316 -17.45 14.64 18.24
C PRO A 316 -17.98 14.37 16.83
N GLY A 317 -18.97 13.48 16.69
CA GLY A 317 -19.47 13.02 15.39
C GLY A 317 -20.47 13.95 14.70
N SER A 318 -20.85 15.08 15.31
CA SER A 318 -21.75 16.05 14.67
C SER A 318 -21.65 17.43 15.32
N SER A 319 -21.66 18.47 14.48
CA SER A 319 -21.73 19.86 14.93
C SER A 319 -23.08 20.25 15.54
N ILE A 320 -24.15 19.51 15.26
CA ILE A 320 -25.54 19.84 15.65
C ILE A 320 -26.21 18.78 16.54
N MET A 321 -25.67 17.56 16.60
CA MET A 321 -26.23 16.46 17.40
C MET A 321 -25.27 16.10 18.55
N PRO A 322 -25.43 16.72 19.74
CA PRO A 322 -24.61 16.38 20.90
C PRO A 322 -24.66 14.89 21.22
N GLY A 323 -23.50 14.28 21.46
CA GLY A 323 -23.38 12.85 21.80
C GLY A 323 -23.45 11.88 20.62
N LYS A 324 -23.55 12.35 19.37
CA LYS A 324 -23.42 11.48 18.19
C LYS A 324 -21.96 11.15 17.91
N VAL A 325 -21.68 9.88 17.66
CA VAL A 325 -20.35 9.36 17.27
C VAL A 325 -20.47 8.66 15.92
N ASN A 326 -19.50 8.91 15.03
CA ASN A 326 -19.47 8.32 13.68
C ASN A 326 -18.32 7.31 13.55
N PRO A 327 -18.44 6.33 12.66
CA PRO A 327 -17.36 5.38 12.35
C PRO A 327 -16.32 6.00 11.40
N THR A 328 -15.73 7.13 11.75
CA THR A 328 -14.86 7.95 10.89
C THR A 328 -13.62 7.22 10.36
N GLN A 329 -13.03 6.32 11.15
CA GLN A 329 -11.89 5.51 10.69
C GLN A 329 -12.30 4.53 9.57
N ALA A 330 -13.50 3.96 9.65
CA ALA A 330 -14.04 3.13 8.57
C ALA A 330 -14.35 3.97 7.32
N GLU A 331 -14.86 5.19 7.50
CA GLU A 331 -15.07 6.14 6.41
C GLU A 331 -13.75 6.46 5.70
N ALA A 332 -12.71 6.83 6.45
CA ALA A 332 -11.37 7.11 5.92
C ALA A 332 -10.78 5.91 5.16
N LEU A 333 -10.81 4.72 5.76
CA LEU A 333 -10.30 3.50 5.11
C LEU A 333 -11.07 3.17 3.82
N THR A 334 -12.39 3.33 3.80
CA THR A 334 -13.18 3.07 2.59
C THR A 334 -12.93 4.08 1.47
N MET A 335 -12.67 5.35 1.78
CA MET A 335 -12.24 6.36 0.79
C MET A 335 -10.86 6.02 0.22
N VAL A 336 -9.91 5.63 1.07
CA VAL A 336 -8.58 5.17 0.63
C VAL A 336 -8.71 3.97 -0.32
N CYS A 337 -9.52 2.98 0.04
CA CYS A 337 -9.70 1.80 -0.80
C CYS A 337 -10.27 2.15 -2.18
N ALA A 338 -11.25 3.06 -2.25
CA ALA A 338 -11.80 3.52 -3.52
C ALA A 338 -10.75 4.26 -4.37
N HIS A 339 -9.92 5.10 -3.74
CA HIS A 339 -8.84 5.82 -4.43
C HIS A 339 -7.78 4.86 -4.99
N VAL A 340 -7.38 3.84 -4.23
CA VAL A 340 -6.44 2.79 -4.69
C VAL A 340 -6.98 2.03 -5.91
N MET A 341 -8.29 1.75 -5.95
CA MET A 341 -8.90 1.13 -7.13
C MET A 341 -8.85 2.03 -8.37
N GLY A 342 -8.98 3.35 -8.19
CA GLY A 342 -8.78 4.34 -9.26
C GLY A 342 -7.33 4.39 -9.74
N ASN A 343 -6.38 4.37 -8.80
CA ASN A 343 -4.95 4.31 -9.11
C ASN A 343 -4.61 3.06 -9.93
N ASP A 344 -5.17 1.89 -9.59
CA ASP A 344 -4.97 0.65 -10.35
C ASP A 344 -5.42 0.75 -11.81
N ALA A 345 -6.56 1.41 -12.07
CA ALA A 345 -7.02 1.62 -13.43
C ALA A 345 -6.05 2.50 -14.24
N ALA A 346 -5.50 3.56 -13.62
CA ALA A 346 -4.52 4.42 -14.25
C ALA A 346 -3.19 3.68 -14.54
N ILE A 347 -2.70 2.89 -13.58
CA ILE A 347 -1.49 2.08 -13.72
C ILE A 347 -1.67 1.01 -14.80
N GLY A 348 -2.79 0.30 -14.80
CA GLY A 348 -3.10 -0.71 -15.81
C GLY A 348 -3.16 -0.12 -17.22
N PHE A 349 -3.75 1.07 -17.38
CA PHE A 349 -3.70 1.78 -18.66
C PHE A 349 -2.26 2.16 -19.04
N ALA A 350 -1.52 2.82 -18.15
CA ALA A 350 -0.13 3.25 -18.41
C ALA A 350 0.81 2.08 -18.78
N GLY A 351 0.66 0.93 -18.12
CA GLY A 351 1.43 -0.28 -18.44
C GLY A 351 1.20 -0.76 -19.88
N SER A 352 0.02 -0.54 -20.45
CA SER A 352 -0.28 -0.90 -21.85
C SER A 352 0.31 0.04 -22.90
N GLN A 353 0.87 1.18 -22.50
CA GLN A 353 1.31 2.26 -23.41
C GLN A 353 2.81 2.22 -23.75
N GLY A 354 3.49 1.10 -23.54
CA GLY A 354 4.87 0.91 -23.97
C GLY A 354 5.01 0.99 -25.50
N HIS A 355 6.04 1.66 -25.99
CA HIS A 355 6.34 1.76 -27.43
C HIS A 355 7.80 1.40 -27.70
N PHE A 356 8.01 0.33 -28.46
CA PHE A 356 9.36 -0.17 -28.79
C PHE A 356 10.20 -0.40 -27.53
N GLU A 357 11.38 0.21 -27.40
CA GLU A 357 12.35 -0.08 -26.33
C GLU A 357 12.09 0.64 -24.99
N LEU A 358 11.03 1.47 -24.86
CA LEU A 358 10.81 2.25 -23.64
C LEU A 358 9.33 2.53 -23.35
N ASN A 359 8.88 2.26 -22.11
CA ASN A 359 7.66 2.85 -21.58
C ASN A 359 7.98 4.26 -21.03
N VAL A 360 7.15 5.24 -21.38
CA VAL A 360 7.33 6.65 -20.99
C VAL A 360 6.20 7.16 -20.09
N TYR A 361 5.63 6.28 -19.27
CA TYR A 361 4.65 6.63 -18.24
C TYR A 361 5.23 6.46 -16.82
N ASN A 362 6.56 6.38 -16.72
CA ASN A 362 7.28 5.90 -15.54
C ASN A 362 6.98 6.73 -14.28
N PRO A 363 7.10 8.08 -14.29
CA PRO A 363 6.75 8.90 -13.13
C PRO A 363 5.31 8.75 -12.65
N MET A 364 4.36 8.61 -13.58
CA MET A 364 2.95 8.49 -13.25
C MET A 364 2.65 7.14 -12.61
N MET A 365 3.18 6.05 -13.16
CA MET A 365 3.02 4.71 -12.59
C MET A 365 3.63 4.64 -11.19
N SER A 366 4.85 5.17 -11.02
CA SER A 366 5.53 5.16 -9.73
C SER A 366 4.82 5.98 -8.67
N TYR A 367 4.31 7.16 -9.03
CA TYR A 367 3.50 7.98 -8.13
C TYR A 367 2.26 7.24 -7.64
N ASN A 368 1.47 6.66 -8.54
CA ASN A 368 0.23 5.99 -8.18
C ASN A 368 0.46 4.71 -7.35
N VAL A 369 1.49 3.93 -7.65
CA VAL A 369 1.83 2.75 -6.84
C VAL A 369 2.27 3.19 -5.44
N LEU A 370 3.24 4.10 -5.33
CA LEU A 370 3.75 4.56 -4.04
C LEU A 370 2.69 5.25 -3.18
N GLN A 371 1.82 6.07 -3.78
CA GLN A 371 0.69 6.67 -3.08
C GLN A 371 -0.26 5.59 -2.54
N SER A 372 -0.57 4.58 -3.35
CA SER A 372 -1.45 3.47 -2.92
C SER A 372 -0.85 2.70 -1.75
N MET A 373 0.46 2.45 -1.78
CA MET A 373 1.17 1.78 -0.69
C MET A 373 1.19 2.60 0.59
N GLN A 374 1.46 3.91 0.49
CA GLN A 374 1.43 4.83 1.63
C GLN A 374 0.03 4.86 2.25
N LEU A 375 -1.01 5.12 1.44
CA LEU A 375 -2.38 5.22 1.93
C LEU A 375 -2.85 3.90 2.58
N LEU A 376 -2.57 2.75 1.98
CA LEU A 376 -2.96 1.45 2.55
C LEU A 376 -2.23 1.14 3.85
N GLY A 377 -0.92 1.39 3.92
CA GLY A 377 -0.13 1.17 5.15
C GLY A 377 -0.60 2.07 6.29
N ASP A 378 -0.72 3.37 6.03
CA ASP A 378 -1.15 4.35 7.03
C ASP A 378 -2.58 4.11 7.49
N SER A 379 -3.52 3.91 6.55
CA SER A 379 -4.92 3.67 6.89
C SER A 379 -5.13 2.35 7.62
N ALA A 380 -4.38 1.29 7.29
CA ALA A 380 -4.41 0.05 8.05
C ALA A 380 -3.91 0.25 9.49
N SER A 381 -2.81 1.00 9.68
CA SER A 381 -2.29 1.31 11.01
C SER A 381 -3.26 2.19 11.81
N ALA A 382 -3.76 3.28 11.23
CA ALA A 382 -4.70 4.19 11.88
C ALA A 382 -6.04 3.52 12.22
N PHE A 383 -6.58 2.71 11.31
CA PHE A 383 -7.79 1.92 11.55
C PHE A 383 -7.57 0.90 12.68
N THR A 384 -6.36 0.36 12.81
CA THR A 384 -6.01 -0.55 13.90
C THR A 384 -6.02 0.16 15.26
N ASP A 385 -5.30 1.28 15.37
CA ASP A 385 -5.12 1.99 16.63
C ASP A 385 -6.42 2.67 17.08
N ASN A 386 -7.08 3.35 16.16
CA ASN A 386 -8.20 4.24 16.46
C ASN A 386 -9.56 3.57 16.27
N MET A 387 -9.62 2.31 15.84
CA MET A 387 -10.89 1.58 15.75
C MET A 387 -10.78 0.15 16.25
N VAL A 388 -10.07 -0.73 15.53
CA VAL A 388 -10.11 -2.18 15.76
C VAL A 388 -9.75 -2.56 17.19
N THR A 389 -8.67 -1.99 17.74
CA THR A 389 -8.21 -2.29 19.11
C THR A 389 -9.27 -1.96 20.16
N GLY A 390 -10.03 -0.87 19.95
CA GLY A 390 -11.05 -0.38 20.87
C GLY A 390 -12.45 -0.97 20.67
N ILE A 391 -12.67 -1.84 19.68
CA ILE A 391 -13.98 -2.48 19.45
C ILE A 391 -14.39 -3.30 20.67
N GLN A 392 -15.64 -3.14 21.12
CA GLN A 392 -16.28 -4.01 22.10
C GLN A 392 -17.53 -4.65 21.52
N ALA A 393 -17.87 -5.85 22.00
CA ALA A 393 -19.15 -6.48 21.69
C ALA A 393 -20.26 -5.92 22.58
N ASN A 394 -21.40 -5.57 21.98
CA ASN A 394 -22.61 -5.25 22.73
C ASN A 394 -23.37 -6.55 23.03
N GLU A 395 -22.85 -7.35 23.97
CA GLU A 395 -23.39 -8.67 24.29
C GLU A 395 -24.91 -8.67 24.55
N PRO A 396 -25.50 -7.73 25.32
CA PRO A 396 -26.95 -7.68 25.51
C PRO A 396 -27.74 -7.51 24.20
N ARG A 397 -27.20 -6.72 23.24
CA ARG A 397 -27.83 -6.53 21.93
C ARG A 397 -27.67 -7.77 21.05
N ILE A 398 -26.48 -8.38 21.07
CA ILE A 398 -26.17 -9.61 20.33
C ILE A 398 -27.07 -10.75 20.79
N GLU A 399 -27.17 -10.98 22.11
CA GLU A 399 -28.02 -12.01 22.72
C GLU A 399 -29.49 -11.81 22.36
N LYS A 400 -29.98 -10.57 22.46
CA LYS A 400 -31.34 -10.22 22.05
C LYS A 400 -31.61 -10.59 20.60
N LEU A 401 -30.74 -10.18 19.67
CA LEU A 401 -30.91 -10.45 18.24
C LEU A 401 -30.83 -11.95 17.91
N LEU A 402 -29.97 -12.69 18.61
CA LEU A 402 -29.86 -14.14 18.48
C LEU A 402 -31.18 -14.83 18.82
N HIS A 403 -31.83 -14.45 19.93
CA HIS A 403 -33.08 -15.07 20.37
C HIS A 403 -34.34 -14.54 19.67
N GLU A 404 -34.30 -13.35 19.08
CA GLU A 404 -35.37 -12.82 18.23
C GLU A 404 -35.38 -13.46 16.83
N SER A 405 -34.26 -14.04 16.39
CA SER A 405 -34.17 -14.58 15.03
C SER A 405 -35.00 -15.85 14.83
N LEU A 406 -35.73 -15.89 13.72
CA LEU A 406 -36.51 -17.06 13.30
C LEU A 406 -35.64 -18.14 12.62
N MET A 407 -34.36 -17.89 12.37
CA MET A 407 -33.49 -18.84 11.66
C MET A 407 -32.91 -19.93 12.56
N LEU A 408 -33.07 -19.81 13.90
CA LEU A 408 -32.77 -20.90 14.84
C LEU A 408 -33.63 -22.15 14.56
N VAL A 409 -34.76 -21.98 13.87
CA VAL A 409 -35.64 -23.07 13.39
C VAL A 409 -34.88 -24.11 12.57
N THR A 410 -33.75 -23.73 11.96
CA THR A 410 -32.91 -24.63 11.16
C THR A 410 -32.45 -25.84 11.98
N ALA A 411 -32.24 -25.68 13.29
CA ALA A 411 -31.90 -26.79 14.19
C ALA A 411 -33.01 -27.84 14.31
N LEU A 412 -34.28 -27.47 14.08
CA LEU A 412 -35.41 -28.40 14.13
C LEU A 412 -35.52 -29.24 12.85
N ALA A 413 -34.97 -28.80 11.71
CA ALA A 413 -35.16 -29.48 10.43
C ALA A 413 -34.74 -30.97 10.43
N PRO A 414 -33.63 -31.39 11.09
CA PRO A 414 -33.29 -32.81 11.23
C PRO A 414 -34.29 -33.61 12.08
N THR A 415 -35.02 -32.96 12.98
CA THR A 415 -35.99 -33.60 13.90
C THR A 415 -37.38 -33.69 13.29
N ILE A 416 -37.86 -32.61 12.65
CA ILE A 416 -39.26 -32.49 12.18
C ILE A 416 -39.40 -32.38 10.66
N GLY A 417 -38.29 -32.33 9.92
CA GLY A 417 -38.28 -32.12 8.46
C GLY A 417 -38.37 -30.64 8.07
N TYR A 418 -37.87 -30.34 6.86
CA TYR A 418 -37.76 -28.97 6.34
C TYR A 418 -39.13 -28.25 6.23
N ASP A 419 -40.16 -28.94 5.73
CA ASP A 419 -41.48 -28.35 5.51
C ASP A 419 -42.15 -27.94 6.83
N ASN A 420 -42.01 -28.76 7.88
CA ASN A 420 -42.54 -28.44 9.20
C ASN A 420 -41.76 -27.31 9.87
N ALA A 421 -40.43 -27.32 9.80
CA ALA A 421 -39.61 -26.20 10.27
C ALA A 421 -39.96 -24.88 9.55
N THR A 422 -40.17 -24.92 8.24
CA THR A 422 -40.62 -23.78 7.44
C THR A 422 -41.99 -23.28 7.92
N LYS A 423 -42.92 -24.20 8.21
CA LYS A 423 -44.24 -23.85 8.73
C LYS A 423 -44.15 -23.16 10.10
N VAL A 424 -43.28 -23.64 11.01
CA VAL A 424 -43.03 -22.99 12.30
C VAL A 424 -42.56 -21.56 12.09
N ALA A 425 -41.50 -21.34 11.32
CA ALA A 425 -40.95 -20.00 11.12
C ALA A 425 -41.94 -19.01 10.46
N LYS A 426 -42.67 -19.46 9.42
CA LYS A 426 -43.69 -18.61 8.78
C LYS A 426 -44.85 -18.26 9.72
N THR A 427 -45.25 -19.20 10.58
CA THR A 427 -46.33 -18.97 11.54
C THR A 427 -45.87 -18.04 12.65
N ALA A 428 -44.65 -18.24 13.17
CA ALA A 428 -44.03 -17.36 14.17
C ALA A 428 -43.93 -15.92 13.67
N HIS A 429 -43.45 -15.74 12.43
CA HIS A 429 -43.39 -14.43 11.79
C HIS A 429 -44.77 -13.78 11.66
N LYS A 430 -45.76 -14.55 11.17
CA LYS A 430 -47.13 -14.05 10.96
C LYS A 430 -47.80 -13.63 12.27
N ASN A 431 -47.55 -14.38 13.34
CA ASN A 431 -48.21 -14.17 14.63
C ASN A 431 -47.43 -13.23 15.57
N GLY A 432 -46.16 -12.96 15.28
CA GLY A 432 -45.27 -12.20 16.18
C GLY A 432 -44.87 -12.99 17.42
N THR A 433 -44.90 -14.32 17.36
CA THR A 433 -44.58 -15.25 18.44
C THR A 433 -43.17 -15.83 18.30
N THR A 434 -42.68 -16.49 19.35
CA THR A 434 -41.37 -17.13 19.31
C THR A 434 -41.42 -18.47 18.55
N LEU A 435 -40.25 -18.94 18.11
CA LEU A 435 -40.13 -20.28 17.52
C LEU A 435 -40.58 -21.38 18.48
N LYS A 436 -40.28 -21.25 19.78
CA LYS A 436 -40.64 -22.22 20.81
C LYS A 436 -42.16 -22.34 20.95
N GLU A 437 -42.83 -21.19 21.08
CA GLU A 437 -44.29 -21.14 21.16
C GLU A 437 -44.94 -21.81 19.95
N GLU A 438 -44.53 -21.48 18.73
CA GLU A 438 -45.17 -22.03 17.53
C GLU A 438 -44.82 -23.49 17.27
N ALA A 439 -43.60 -23.93 17.60
CA ALA A 439 -43.22 -25.33 17.45
C ALA A 439 -44.06 -26.24 18.37
N ILE A 440 -44.39 -25.75 19.56
CA ILE A 440 -45.28 -26.43 20.53
C ILE A 440 -46.75 -26.32 20.09
N ASN A 441 -47.23 -25.12 19.73
CA ASN A 441 -48.62 -24.90 19.32
C ASN A 441 -49.02 -25.71 18.09
N LEU A 442 -48.09 -25.90 17.14
CA LEU A 442 -48.29 -26.71 15.95
C LEU A 442 -48.15 -28.22 16.22
N GLY A 443 -47.76 -28.62 17.43
CA GLY A 443 -47.64 -30.01 17.86
C GLY A 443 -46.45 -30.75 17.25
N PHE A 444 -45.42 -30.03 16.77
CA PHE A 444 -44.26 -30.66 16.14
C PHE A 444 -43.20 -31.12 17.15
N VAL A 445 -43.06 -30.43 18.28
CA VAL A 445 -42.18 -30.80 19.40
C VAL A 445 -42.81 -30.36 20.72
N ASP A 446 -42.40 -30.99 21.83
CA ASP A 446 -42.65 -30.46 23.18
C ASP A 446 -41.54 -29.49 23.61
N GLU A 447 -41.72 -28.86 24.77
CA GLU A 447 -40.76 -27.92 25.34
C GLU A 447 -39.38 -28.55 25.56
N ALA A 448 -39.34 -29.75 26.14
CA ALA A 448 -38.09 -30.44 26.43
C ALA A 448 -37.30 -30.77 25.15
N THR A 449 -37.98 -31.19 24.09
CA THR A 449 -37.38 -31.47 22.79
C THR A 449 -36.90 -30.19 22.13
N PHE A 450 -37.67 -29.09 22.18
CA PHE A 450 -37.23 -27.81 21.64
C PHE A 450 -35.95 -27.33 22.32
N ASP A 451 -35.92 -27.33 23.66
CA ASP A 451 -34.77 -26.87 24.44
C ASP A 451 -33.55 -27.79 24.28
N ALA A 452 -33.76 -29.09 24.00
CA ALA A 452 -32.67 -30.02 23.70
C ALA A 452 -32.07 -29.83 22.30
N VAL A 453 -32.89 -29.40 21.33
CA VAL A 453 -32.50 -29.33 19.91
C VAL A 453 -32.00 -27.94 19.52
N VAL A 454 -32.69 -26.88 19.96
CA VAL A 454 -32.40 -25.50 19.56
C VAL A 454 -31.40 -24.88 20.54
N ARG A 455 -30.13 -25.28 20.38
CA ARG A 455 -29.00 -24.88 21.22
C ARG A 455 -28.00 -24.08 20.38
N PRO A 456 -27.98 -22.73 20.42
CA PRO A 456 -27.11 -21.91 19.57
C PRO A 456 -25.63 -22.31 19.63
N GLU A 457 -25.13 -22.72 20.80
CA GLU A 457 -23.76 -23.21 21.00
C GLU A 457 -23.45 -24.53 20.29
N GLN A 458 -24.48 -25.27 19.87
CA GLN A 458 -24.35 -26.47 19.04
C GLN A 458 -24.62 -26.20 17.54
N MET A 459 -24.90 -24.94 17.17
CA MET A 459 -25.23 -24.51 15.80
C MET A 459 -24.08 -23.79 15.08
N ILE A 460 -22.89 -23.74 15.69
CA ILE A 460 -21.72 -22.96 15.22
C ILE A 460 -20.64 -23.83 14.53
N GLY A 461 -20.95 -25.10 14.22
CA GLY A 461 -20.04 -26.00 13.50
C GLY A 461 -20.60 -27.42 13.30
N PRO A 462 -19.90 -28.28 12.52
CA PRO A 462 -20.26 -29.69 12.37
C PRO A 462 -20.19 -30.45 13.70
N LYS A 463 -21.02 -31.49 13.84
CA LYS A 463 -20.93 -32.42 14.98
C LYS A 463 -19.75 -33.38 14.77
N GLY A 464 -18.97 -33.59 15.84
CA GLY A 464 -17.94 -34.63 15.93
C GLY A 464 -18.50 -35.99 16.31
#